data_AF-A0A3D4G2N3-F1
#
_entry.id   AF-A0A3D4G2N3-F1
#
_cell.length_a   1.000
_cell.length_b   1.000
_cell.length_c   1.000
_cell.angle_alpha   90.00
_cell.angle_beta   90.00
_cell.angle_gamma   90.00
#
_symmetry.space_group_name_H-M   'P 1'
#
loop_
_entity.id
_entity.type
_entity.pdbx_description
1 polymer ?
#
loop_
_entity_poly.entity_id
_entity_poly.type
_entity_poly.pdbx_seq_one_letter_code
_entity_poly.pdbx_strand_id
1 'polypeptide(L)'
;ERVGFEPIKVNVVLMRGRNDDEIADFADLTRERPWHIRFIELMPTGSNLHLSRDSFIPCAEALDRLREIGELEPVPGPWGNGPATYYRFPGAPGTVGVITPMSHNYCERCNRMRLTADGQLRPCLFGHL
;
A
#
# COMPACT_ATOMS: atom_id res chain seq x y z
N GLU A 1 -11.01 12.37 10.64
CA GLU A 1 -12.25 13.00 10.15
C GLU A 1 -12.61 14.21 11.01
N ARG A 2 -13.05 14.04 12.26
CA ARG A 2 -13.53 15.13 13.16
C ARG A 2 -12.69 16.42 13.26
N VAL A 3 -11.38 16.36 13.01
CA VAL A 3 -10.45 17.50 13.16
C VAL A 3 -9.85 17.98 11.82
N GLY A 4 -10.37 17.51 10.67
CA GLY A 4 -10.03 18.05 9.34
C GLY A 4 -8.75 17.52 8.69
N PHE A 5 -8.14 16.44 9.19
CA PHE A 5 -7.03 15.79 8.49
C PHE A 5 -7.54 14.95 7.32
N GLU A 6 -7.51 15.54 6.12
CA GLU A 6 -7.92 14.90 4.87
C GLU A 6 -6.89 15.17 3.76
N PRO A 7 -6.67 14.21 2.84
CA PRO A 7 -7.31 12.89 2.77
C PRO A 7 -6.69 11.87 3.73
N ILE A 8 -7.51 10.99 4.32
CA ILE A 8 -7.06 9.91 5.21
C ILE A 8 -6.56 8.74 4.37
N LYS A 9 -5.32 8.30 4.64
CA LYS A 9 -4.70 7.18 3.96
C LYS A 9 -4.35 6.09 4.97
N VAL A 10 -4.81 4.86 4.73
CA VAL A 10 -4.49 3.68 5.55
C VAL A 10 -3.50 2.82 4.78
N ASN A 11 -2.42 2.39 5.42
CA ASN A 11 -1.46 1.47 4.82
C ASN A 11 -1.58 0.10 5.48
N VAL A 12 -1.73 -0.94 4.67
CA VAL A 12 -1.84 -2.32 5.10
C VAL A 12 -0.71 -3.10 4.44
N VAL A 13 0.25 -3.57 5.22
CA VAL A 13 1.25 -4.53 4.72
C VAL A 13 0.60 -5.90 4.72
N LEU A 14 0.47 -6.51 3.55
CA LEU A 14 -0.21 -7.80 3.39
C LEU A 14 0.70 -8.96 3.77
N MET A 15 0.15 -9.88 4.56
CA MET A 15 0.86 -11.01 5.12
C MET A 15 -0.04 -12.25 5.13
N ARG A 16 0.38 -13.31 4.43
CA ARG A 16 -0.33 -14.59 4.37
C ARG A 16 -0.45 -15.23 5.74
N GLY A 17 -1.66 -15.69 6.06
CA GLY A 17 -2.02 -16.31 7.32
C GLY A 17 -2.06 -15.35 8.50
N ARG A 18 -2.11 -14.03 8.24
CA ARG A 18 -2.14 -12.99 9.28
C ARG A 18 -3.25 -11.98 9.11
N ASN A 19 -3.38 -11.38 7.92
CA ASN A 19 -4.37 -10.34 7.63
C ASN A 19 -4.89 -10.40 6.19
N ASP A 20 -4.65 -11.50 5.48
CA ASP A 20 -5.05 -11.63 4.08
C ASP A 20 -6.53 -11.98 3.90
N ASP A 21 -7.16 -12.49 4.96
CA ASP A 21 -8.61 -12.64 5.09
C ASP A 21 -9.33 -11.29 5.23
N GLU A 22 -8.67 -10.25 5.73
CA GLU A 22 -9.25 -8.91 5.93
C GLU A 22 -9.21 -8.01 4.68
N ILE A 23 -8.73 -8.50 3.52
CA ILE A 23 -8.54 -7.69 2.30
C ILE A 23 -9.87 -7.03 1.86
N ALA A 24 -10.95 -7.80 1.84
CA ALA A 24 -12.28 -7.31 1.48
C ALA A 24 -12.81 -6.30 2.51
N ASP A 25 -12.67 -6.62 3.79
CA ASP A 25 -13.13 -5.77 4.90
C ASP A 25 -12.49 -4.38 4.85
N PHE A 26 -11.17 -4.33 4.63
CA PHE A 26 -10.47 -3.05 4.45
C PHE A 26 -10.97 -2.30 3.21
N ALA A 27 -11.20 -2.99 2.10
CA ALA A 27 -11.63 -2.35 0.86
C ALA A 27 -13.07 -1.82 0.95
N ASP A 28 -13.97 -2.48 1.68
CA ASP A 28 -15.34 -2.02 1.88
C ASP A 28 -15.42 -0.71 2.66
N LEU A 29 -14.45 -0.39 3.52
CA LEU A 29 -14.35 0.94 4.15
C LEU A 29 -14.30 2.08 3.12
N THR A 30 -13.78 1.82 1.90
CA THR A 30 -13.70 2.83 0.83
C THR A 30 -15.06 3.14 0.23
N ARG A 31 -16.04 2.23 0.34
CA ARG A 31 -17.40 2.42 -0.16
C ARG A 31 -18.22 3.36 0.72
N GLU A 32 -17.91 3.37 2.01
CA GLU A 32 -18.64 4.18 3.00
C GLU A 32 -17.92 5.50 3.31
N ARG A 33 -16.59 5.53 3.18
CA ARG A 33 -15.75 6.64 3.64
C ARG A 33 -14.78 7.12 2.57
N PRO A 34 -14.44 8.42 2.53
CA PRO A 34 -13.43 8.98 1.62
C PRO A 34 -12.00 8.60 2.05
N TRP A 35 -11.79 7.32 2.37
CA TRP A 35 -10.52 6.77 2.83
C TRP A 35 -9.78 6.12 1.67
N HIS A 36 -8.46 6.22 1.72
CA HIS A 36 -7.59 5.63 0.70
C HIS A 36 -6.80 4.49 1.32
N ILE A 37 -7.28 3.27 1.11
CA ILE A 37 -6.68 2.05 1.63
C ILE A 37 -5.58 1.62 0.68
N ARG A 38 -4.37 1.36 1.18
CA ARG A 38 -3.21 0.98 0.36
C ARG A 38 -2.64 -0.34 0.83
N PHE A 39 -2.76 -1.35 0.00
CA PHE A 39 -2.11 -2.64 0.22
C PHE A 39 -0.65 -2.57 -0.25
N ILE A 40 0.26 -3.05 0.58
CA ILE A 40 1.70 -2.99 0.35
C ILE A 40 2.27 -4.40 0.44
N GLU A 41 3.06 -4.80 -0.55
CA GLU A 41 3.76 -6.07 -0.48
C GLU A 41 4.79 -6.05 0.65
N LEU A 42 4.86 -7.16 1.40
CA LEU A 42 5.85 -7.32 2.46
C LEU A 42 7.27 -7.39 1.87
N MET A 43 8.11 -6.41 2.21
CA MET A 43 9.52 -6.40 1.81
C MET A 43 10.39 -7.22 2.78
N PRO A 44 11.36 -8.00 2.27
CA PRO A 44 12.40 -8.60 3.09
C PRO A 44 13.34 -7.52 3.62
N THR A 45 13.58 -7.56 4.92
CA THR A 45 14.54 -6.74 5.68
C THR A 45 15.37 -7.69 6.53
N GLY A 46 16.57 -7.28 6.93
CA GLY A 46 17.54 -8.18 7.56
C GLY A 46 16.98 -9.07 8.69
N SER A 47 16.05 -8.56 9.51
CA SER A 47 15.46 -9.29 10.63
C SER A 47 14.21 -10.13 10.29
N ASN A 48 13.59 -9.96 9.12
CA ASN A 48 12.33 -10.64 8.77
C ASN A 48 12.42 -11.49 7.49
N LEU A 49 13.63 -11.89 7.05
CA LEU A 49 13.84 -12.66 5.82
C LEU A 49 12.96 -13.92 5.73
N HIS A 50 12.96 -14.74 6.79
CA HIS A 50 12.13 -15.96 6.83
C HIS A 50 10.64 -15.64 6.76
N LEU A 51 10.21 -14.71 7.61
CA LEU A 51 8.82 -14.26 7.64
C LEU A 51 8.35 -13.71 6.28
N SER A 52 9.18 -12.91 5.61
CA SER A 52 8.86 -12.34 4.32
C SER A 52 8.70 -13.39 3.23
N ARG A 53 9.51 -14.45 3.26
CA ARG A 53 9.41 -15.58 2.33
C ARG A 53 8.10 -16.34 2.52
N ASP A 54 7.75 -16.63 3.76
CA ASP A 54 6.62 -17.52 4.07
C ASP A 54 5.27 -16.79 4.03
N SER A 55 5.25 -15.49 4.27
CA SER A 55 4.03 -14.67 4.35
C SER A 55 3.81 -13.75 3.15
N PHE A 56 4.61 -13.85 2.07
CA PHE A 56 4.46 -12.96 0.91
C PHE A 56 3.12 -13.14 0.20
N ILE A 57 2.49 -12.01 -0.15
CA ILE A 57 1.33 -11.92 -1.02
C ILE A 57 1.61 -10.83 -2.08
N PRO A 58 1.61 -11.16 -3.38
CA PRO A 58 1.67 -10.16 -4.43
C PRO A 58 0.40 -9.29 -4.39
N CYS A 59 0.52 -7.98 -4.63
CA CYS A 59 -0.69 -7.14 -4.69
C CYS A 59 -1.64 -7.52 -5.84
N ALA A 60 -1.16 -8.26 -6.86
CA ALA A 60 -2.02 -8.82 -7.90
C ALA A 60 -3.08 -9.77 -7.30
N GLU A 61 -2.69 -10.64 -6.36
CA GLU A 61 -3.63 -11.53 -5.67
C GLU A 61 -4.67 -10.73 -4.87
N ALA A 62 -4.26 -9.63 -4.23
CA ALA A 62 -5.20 -8.76 -3.54
C ALA A 62 -6.18 -8.10 -4.52
N LEU A 63 -5.72 -7.59 -5.68
CA LEU A 63 -6.61 -7.03 -6.70
C LEU A 63 -7.59 -8.06 -7.25
N ASP A 64 -7.16 -9.31 -7.42
CA ASP A 64 -8.04 -10.38 -7.92
C ASP A 64 -9.15 -10.69 -6.90
N ARG A 65 -8.82 -10.84 -5.61
CA ARG A 65 -9.82 -10.99 -4.54
C ARG A 65 -10.80 -9.80 -4.49
N LEU A 66 -10.32 -8.58 -4.73
CA LEU A 66 -11.18 -7.40 -4.75
C LEU A 66 -12.08 -7.33 -5.98
N ARG A 67 -11.65 -7.87 -7.13
CA ARG A 67 -12.48 -7.97 -8.33
C ARG A 67 -13.63 -8.96 -8.17
N GLU A 68 -13.49 -9.95 -7.29
CA GLU A 68 -14.57 -10.89 -6.96
C GLU A 68 -15.75 -10.19 -6.26
N ILE A 69 -15.50 -9.09 -5.54
CA ILE A 69 -16.53 -8.33 -4.81
C ILE A 69 -16.98 -7.05 -5.51
N GLY A 70 -16.42 -6.72 -6.68
CA GLY A 70 -16.87 -5.59 -7.48
C GLY A 70 -15.88 -5.13 -8.55
N GLU A 71 -16.38 -4.34 -9.49
CA GLU A 71 -15.55 -3.73 -10.52
C GLU A 71 -14.55 -2.71 -9.94
N LEU A 72 -13.30 -2.76 -10.40
CA LEU A 72 -12.24 -1.83 -10.00
C LEU A 72 -11.83 -0.95 -11.19
N GLU A 73 -12.19 0.32 -11.13
CA GLU A 73 -11.84 1.32 -12.14
C GLU A 73 -10.52 2.00 -11.79
N PRO A 74 -9.54 2.07 -12.71
CA PRO A 74 -8.29 2.79 -12.46
C PRO A 74 -8.55 4.30 -12.30
N VAL A 75 -7.93 4.91 -11.29
CA VAL A 75 -8.06 6.34 -11.00
C VAL A 75 -6.71 6.97 -10.64
N PRO A 76 -6.53 8.30 -10.79
CA PRO A 76 -5.30 8.98 -10.38
C PRO A 76 -4.98 8.87 -8.88
N GLY A 77 -6.00 8.63 -8.04
CA GLY A 77 -5.87 8.57 -6.59
C GLY A 77 -5.83 9.95 -5.90
N PRO A 78 -5.64 9.99 -4.57
CA PRO A 78 -5.54 11.23 -3.80
C PRO A 78 -4.24 11.98 -4.08
N TRP A 79 -4.25 13.30 -3.84
CA TRP A 79 -3.04 14.12 -3.95
C TRP A 79 -1.90 13.62 -3.05
N GLY A 80 -0.69 13.61 -3.61
CA GLY A 80 0.56 13.26 -2.94
C GLY A 80 1.58 12.58 -3.85
N ASN A 81 2.82 12.42 -3.35
CA ASN A 81 3.91 11.75 -4.06
C ASN A 81 4.17 10.36 -3.48
N GLY A 82 3.55 9.34 -4.09
CA GLY A 82 3.65 7.94 -3.69
C GLY A 82 3.66 7.00 -4.90
N PRO A 83 4.28 5.80 -4.78
CA PRO A 83 4.37 4.85 -5.89
C PRO A 83 3.07 4.07 -6.14
N ALA A 84 2.01 4.35 -5.38
CA ALA A 84 0.80 3.57 -5.39
C ALA A 84 0.02 3.77 -6.71
N THR A 85 -0.46 2.68 -7.28
CA THR A 85 -1.49 2.70 -8.31
C THR A 85 -2.85 2.58 -7.64
N TYR A 86 -3.82 3.38 -8.05
CA TYR A 86 -5.14 3.44 -7.40
C TYR A 86 -6.26 2.97 -8.30
N TYR A 87 -7.26 2.39 -7.64
CA TYR A 87 -8.52 1.92 -8.19
C TYR A 87 -9.68 2.40 -7.31
N ARG A 88 -10.87 2.40 -7.88
CA ARG A 88 -12.10 2.77 -7.19
C ARG A 88 -13.22 1.81 -7.57
N PHE A 89 -14.02 1.41 -6.59
CA PHE A 89 -15.31 0.77 -6.87
C PHE A 89 -16.33 1.82 -7.34
N PRO A 90 -17.19 1.52 -8.32
CA PRO A 90 -18.19 2.45 -8.81
C PRO A 90 -18.98 3.12 -7.67
N GLY A 91 -19.01 4.45 -7.66
CA GLY A 91 -19.71 5.26 -6.65
C GLY A 91 -19.02 5.37 -5.28
N ALA A 92 -17.91 4.66 -5.04
CA ALA A 92 -17.21 4.73 -3.76
C ALA A 92 -16.50 6.08 -3.56
N PRO A 93 -16.64 6.73 -2.40
CA PRO A 93 -15.94 7.99 -2.08
C PRO A 93 -14.43 7.80 -1.89
N GLY A 94 -14.00 6.61 -1.47
CA GLY A 94 -12.61 6.25 -1.24
C GLY A 94 -11.91 5.65 -2.46
N THR A 95 -10.71 5.10 -2.23
CA THR A 95 -9.96 4.34 -3.24
C THR A 95 -9.21 3.18 -2.60
N VAL A 96 -9.02 2.10 -3.35
CA VAL A 96 -8.03 1.08 -3.03
C VAL A 96 -6.77 1.34 -3.84
N GLY A 97 -5.60 1.28 -3.22
CA GLY A 97 -4.31 1.39 -3.88
C GLY A 97 -3.42 0.19 -3.61
N VAL A 98 -2.48 -0.05 -4.51
CA VAL A 98 -1.46 -1.09 -4.37
C VAL A 98 -0.07 -0.50 -4.50
N ILE A 99 0.85 -0.94 -3.64
CA ILE A 99 2.27 -0.57 -3.67
C ILE A 99 3.07 -1.87 -3.77
N THR A 100 3.77 -2.03 -4.89
CA THR A 100 4.37 -3.29 -5.35
C THR A 100 5.90 -3.28 -5.33
N PRO A 101 6.56 -3.05 -4.18
CA PRO A 101 8.02 -2.92 -4.13
C PRO A 101 8.78 -4.21 -4.46
N MET A 102 8.11 -5.38 -4.50
CA MET A 102 8.75 -6.65 -4.82
C MET A 102 8.44 -7.07 -6.24
N SER A 103 7.17 -6.98 -6.65
CA SER A 103 6.75 -7.40 -8.00
C SER A 103 7.02 -6.35 -9.08
N HIS A 104 7.02 -5.05 -8.74
CA HIS A 104 7.25 -3.95 -9.68
C HIS A 104 8.06 -2.81 -9.03
N ASN A 105 9.39 -2.92 -9.13
CA ASN A 105 10.31 -1.92 -8.58
C ASN A 105 10.08 -0.52 -9.17
N TYR A 106 10.16 0.51 -8.32
CA TYR A 106 9.99 1.92 -8.71
C TYR A 106 11.21 2.80 -8.34
N CYS A 107 12.38 2.17 -8.18
CA CYS A 107 13.62 2.86 -7.79
C CYS A 107 14.09 3.89 -8.82
N GLU A 108 13.88 3.63 -10.12
CA GLU A 108 14.26 4.53 -11.22
C GLU A 108 13.62 5.92 -11.15
N ARG A 109 12.43 6.00 -10.56
CA ARG A 109 11.66 7.24 -10.35
C ARG A 109 11.68 7.71 -8.90
N CYS A 110 12.47 7.06 -8.04
CA CYS A 110 12.53 7.40 -6.63
C CYS A 110 13.24 8.75 -6.43
N ASN A 111 12.57 9.69 -5.79
CA ASN A 111 13.06 11.03 -5.50
C ASN A 111 13.14 11.31 -3.99
N ARG A 112 13.29 10.26 -3.16
CA ARG A 112 13.27 10.38 -1.70
C ARG A 112 14.67 10.38 -1.10
N MET A 113 14.94 11.38 -0.27
CA MET A 113 16.05 11.37 0.69
C MET A 113 15.51 11.26 2.10
N ARG A 114 16.34 10.77 3.02
CA ARG A 114 15.95 10.50 4.41
C ARG A 114 16.99 11.06 5.35
N LEU A 115 16.52 11.72 6.41
CA LEU A 115 17.33 12.07 7.56
C LEU A 115 16.96 11.11 8.69
N THR A 116 17.93 10.35 9.17
CA THR A 116 17.73 9.43 10.30
C THR A 116 17.60 10.21 11.61
N ALA A 117 17.08 9.56 12.66
CA ALA A 117 16.90 10.19 13.96
C ALA A 117 18.22 10.64 14.62
N ASP A 118 19.35 10.01 14.25
CA ASP A 118 20.72 10.37 14.66
C ASP A 118 21.41 11.36 13.69
N GLY A 119 20.66 11.95 12.74
CA GLY A 119 21.14 13.05 11.91
C GLY A 119 21.91 12.65 10.65
N GLN A 120 21.80 11.39 10.20
CA GLN A 120 22.48 10.92 8.99
C GLN A 120 21.58 11.02 7.76
N LEU A 121 22.13 11.53 6.66
CA LEU A 121 21.44 11.56 5.38
C LEU A 121 21.59 10.20 4.67
N ARG A 122 20.47 9.63 4.20
CA ARG A 122 20.39 8.36 3.48
C ARG A 122 19.67 8.56 2.14
N PRO A 123 20.25 8.12 1.02
CA PRO A 123 19.60 8.22 -0.29
C PRO A 123 18.53 7.13 -0.51
N CYS A 124 18.49 6.10 0.34
CA CYS A 124 17.57 4.98 0.21
C CYS A 124 16.96 4.60 1.56
N LEU A 125 15.81 3.90 1.51
CA LEU A 125 15.21 3.21 2.66
C LEU A 125 16.10 2.08 3.18
N PHE A 126 16.74 1.37 2.26
CA PHE A 126 17.61 0.25 2.52
C PHE A 126 19.00 0.57 2.00
N GLY A 127 20.01 0.50 2.87
CA GLY A 127 21.38 0.77 2.51
C GLY A 127 22.22 1.06 3.74
N HIS A 128 23.40 0.44 3.81
CA HIS A 128 24.46 0.87 4.72
C HIS A 128 25.08 2.17 4.19
N LEU A 129 25.75 2.91 5.09
CA LEU A 129 26.48 4.12 4.68
C LEU A 129 27.71 3.69 3.87
#